data_AF-A0A5R9KPI6-F1
#
_entry.id   AF-A0A5R9KPI6-F1
#
_cell.length_a   1.000
_cell.length_b   1.000
_cell.length_c   1.000
_cell.angle_alpha   90.00
_cell.angle_beta   90.00
_cell.angle_gamma   90.00
#
_symmetry.space_group_name_H-M   'P 1'
#
loop_
_entity.id
_entity.type
_entity.pdbx_description
1 polymer ?
#
loop_
_entity_poly.entity_id
_entity_poly.type
_entity_poly.pdbx_seq_one_letter_code
_entity_poly.pdbx_strand_id
1 'polypeptide(L)'
;MKNQKTTILSLSSESFKHYLLLQYVANSSDPKWRRLNFVSEDMILPEIWIQLHDHAKADVESQGGRLMGYEVVNQKIVRRNGIKTDFWPDNRMWVISKKGL
;
A
#
# COMPACT_ATOMS: atom_id res chain seq x y z
N MET A 1 -5.20 -29.82 -13.56
CA MET A 1 -4.89 -28.38 -13.41
C MET A 1 -4.12 -28.20 -12.10
N LYS A 2 -2.86 -27.74 -12.13
CA LYS A 2 -2.14 -27.42 -10.88
C LYS A 2 -2.78 -26.19 -10.26
N ASN A 3 -3.22 -26.27 -9.00
CA ASN A 3 -3.63 -25.09 -8.24
C ASN A 3 -2.43 -24.15 -8.13
N GLN A 4 -2.41 -23.08 -8.93
CA GLN A 4 -1.42 -22.01 -8.79
C GLN A 4 -1.54 -21.44 -7.38
N LYS A 5 -0.47 -21.59 -6.57
CA LYS A 5 -0.45 -21.07 -5.20
C LYS A 5 -0.48 -19.55 -5.28
N THR A 6 -1.47 -18.93 -4.65
CA THR A 6 -1.53 -17.46 -4.57
C THR A 6 -0.85 -17.02 -3.28
N THR A 7 0.19 -16.20 -3.39
CA THR A 7 0.82 -15.56 -2.23
C THR A 7 -0.01 -14.33 -1.87
N ILE A 8 -0.38 -14.21 -0.59
CA ILE A 8 -1.20 -13.12 -0.06
C ILE A 8 -0.50 -12.55 1.17
N LEU A 9 -0.32 -11.24 1.19
CA LEU A 9 0.12 -10.46 2.35
C LEU A 9 -1.01 -9.49 2.73
N SER A 10 -1.39 -9.48 4.00
CA SER A 10 -2.41 -8.58 4.55
C SER A 10 -1.79 -7.69 5.63
N LEU A 11 -2.06 -6.39 5.57
CA LEU A 11 -1.48 -5.37 6.42
C LEU A 11 -2.58 -4.44 6.94
N SER A 12 -2.53 -4.05 8.21
CA SER A 12 -3.34 -2.94 8.72
C SER A 12 -2.91 -1.61 8.07
N SER A 13 -3.67 -0.53 8.26
CA SER A 13 -3.27 0.80 7.80
C SER A 13 -1.86 1.18 8.27
N GLU A 14 -1.57 1.03 9.56
CA GLU A 14 -0.28 1.39 10.16
C GLU A 14 0.85 0.49 9.67
N SER A 15 0.65 -0.83 9.63
CA SER A 15 1.68 -1.74 9.09
C SER A 15 1.90 -1.52 7.60
N PHE A 16 0.90 -1.05 6.86
CA PHE A 16 1.06 -0.71 5.45
C PHE A 16 1.84 0.60 5.26
N LYS A 17 1.60 1.64 6.06
CA LYS A 17 2.43 2.87 6.07
C LYS A 17 3.89 2.52 6.32
N HIS A 18 4.15 1.68 7.33
CA HIS A 18 5.50 1.22 7.65
C HIS A 18 6.14 0.44 6.48
N TYR A 19 5.39 -0.47 5.85
CA TYR A 19 5.83 -1.17 4.64
C TYR A 19 6.21 -0.19 3.51
N LEU A 20 5.41 0.86 3.27
CA LEU A 20 5.70 1.84 2.23
C LEU A 20 7.03 2.57 2.50
N LEU A 21 7.30 2.95 3.75
CA LEU A 21 8.56 3.60 4.12
C LEU A 21 9.75 2.66 3.92
N LEU A 22 9.67 1.43 4.43
CA LEU A 22 10.77 0.47 4.28
C LEU A 22 11.05 0.15 2.81
N GLN A 23 10.01 -0.06 2.01
CA GLN A 23 10.15 -0.54 0.65
C GLN A 23 10.56 0.57 -0.33
N TYR A 24 10.02 1.78 -0.17
CA TYR A 24 10.13 2.84 -1.18
C TYR A 24 10.88 4.09 -0.71
N VAL A 25 11.12 4.25 0.60
CA VAL A 25 11.75 5.44 1.18
C VAL A 25 13.16 5.15 1.69
N ALA A 26 13.33 4.10 2.52
CA ALA A 26 14.57 3.79 3.24
C ALA A 26 15.83 3.86 2.36
N ASN A 27 15.75 3.27 1.16
CA ASN A 27 16.87 3.17 0.21
C ASN A 27 16.63 3.94 -1.09
N SER A 28 15.71 4.90 -1.11
CA SER A 28 15.33 5.58 -2.35
C SER A 28 16.48 6.40 -2.94
N SER A 29 16.63 6.32 -4.26
CA SER A 29 17.50 7.22 -5.04
C SER A 29 16.81 8.54 -5.38
N ASP A 30 15.48 8.57 -5.34
CA ASP A 30 14.69 9.78 -5.59
C ASP A 30 14.85 10.76 -4.40
N PRO A 31 15.37 11.98 -4.62
CA PRO A 31 15.50 12.99 -3.58
C PRO A 31 14.19 13.33 -2.88
N LYS A 32 13.05 13.20 -3.56
CA LYS A 32 11.72 13.42 -3.00
C LYS A 32 11.43 12.46 -1.84
N TRP A 33 11.66 11.17 -2.07
CA TRP A 33 11.40 10.13 -1.06
C TRP A 33 12.50 10.12 -0.01
N ARG A 34 13.77 10.25 -0.40
CA ARG A 34 14.90 10.21 0.53
C ARG A 34 14.77 11.19 1.70
N ARG A 35 14.14 12.36 1.50
CA ARG A 35 13.91 13.35 2.56
C ARG A 35 12.99 12.84 3.67
N LEU A 36 12.09 11.89 3.38
CA LEU A 36 11.16 11.34 4.37
C LEU A 36 11.84 10.37 5.35
N ASN A 37 13.07 9.91 5.11
CA ASN A 37 13.81 9.03 6.03
C ASN A 37 14.03 9.62 7.43
N PHE A 38 13.97 10.95 7.55
CA PHE A 38 14.23 11.67 8.79
C PHE A 38 12.97 12.35 9.35
N VAL A 39 11.81 12.11 8.74
CA VAL A 39 10.53 12.72 9.13
C VAL A 39 9.72 11.67 9.90
N SER A 40 9.18 12.07 11.05
CA SER A 40 8.28 11.20 11.81
C SER A 40 6.98 10.94 11.03
N GLU A 41 6.42 9.73 11.14
CA GLU A 41 5.26 9.29 10.34
C GLU A 41 4.04 10.22 10.47
N ASP A 42 3.83 10.80 11.64
CA ASP A 42 2.75 11.75 11.96
C ASP A 42 2.93 13.13 11.31
N MET A 43 4.15 13.47 10.86
CA MET A 43 4.44 14.70 10.12
C MET A 43 4.39 14.51 8.60
N ILE A 44 4.19 13.28 8.11
CA ILE A 44 4.04 13.01 6.68
C ILE A 44 2.63 13.37 6.23
N LEU A 45 2.53 14.30 5.30
CA LEU A 45 1.26 14.79 4.78
C LEU A 45 0.45 13.67 4.10
N PRO A 46 -0.90 13.67 4.19
CA PRO A 46 -1.76 12.66 3.56
C PRO A 46 -1.50 12.46 2.07
N GLU A 47 -1.21 13.52 1.32
CA GLU A 47 -0.95 13.46 -0.12
C GLU A 47 0.32 12.67 -0.44
N ILE A 48 1.31 12.71 0.45
CA ILE A 48 2.56 11.94 0.31
C ILE A 48 2.28 10.46 0.49
N TRP A 49 1.44 10.08 1.46
CA TRP A 49 1.00 8.69 1.63
C TRP A 49 0.23 8.16 0.43
N ILE A 50 -0.66 8.97 -0.14
CA ILE A 50 -1.40 8.61 -1.36
C ILE A 50 -0.43 8.37 -2.53
N GLN A 51 0.56 9.24 -2.71
CA GLN A 51 1.57 9.08 -3.77
C GLN A 51 2.43 7.82 -3.56
N LEU A 52 2.81 7.50 -2.32
CA LEU A 52 3.52 6.25 -1.99
C LEU A 52 2.65 5.02 -2.29
N HIS A 53 1.38 5.05 -1.91
CA HIS A 53 0.42 4.00 -2.25
C HIS A 53 0.32 3.80 -3.77
N ASP A 54 0.19 4.87 -4.54
CA ASP A 54 0.04 4.78 -6.00
C ASP A 54 1.31 4.23 -6.65
N HIS A 55 2.49 4.61 -6.14
CA HIS A 55 3.76 4.05 -6.57
C HIS A 55 3.84 2.55 -6.26
N ALA A 56 3.51 2.14 -5.03
CA ALA A 56 3.50 0.74 -4.62
C ALA A 56 2.52 -0.10 -5.44
N LYS A 57 1.33 0.44 -5.73
CA LYS A 57 0.33 -0.21 -6.57
C LYS A 57 0.86 -0.46 -7.98
N ALA A 58 1.46 0.56 -8.61
CA ALA A 58 2.04 0.44 -9.94
C ALA A 58 3.17 -0.60 -9.98
N ASP A 59 4.06 -0.59 -8.99
CA ASP A 59 5.15 -1.56 -8.85
C ASP A 59 4.62 -3.00 -8.72
N VAL A 60 3.72 -3.25 -7.76
CA VAL A 60 3.11 -4.58 -7.55
C VAL A 60 2.39 -5.08 -8.82
N GLU A 61 1.63 -4.22 -9.50
CA GLU A 61 0.90 -4.58 -10.71
C GLU A 61 1.83 -4.86 -11.89
N SER A 62 2.95 -4.14 -12.02
CA SER A 62 3.97 -4.39 -13.05
C SER A 62 4.59 -5.79 -12.94
N GLN A 63 4.64 -6.35 -11.74
CA GLN A 63 5.16 -7.69 -11.46
C GLN A 63 4.10 -8.80 -11.54
N GLY A 64 2.91 -8.49 -12.07
CA GLY A 64 1.77 -9.42 -12.19
C GLY A 64 1.02 -9.65 -10.87
N GLY A 65 1.25 -8.80 -9.88
CA GLY A 65 0.52 -8.78 -8.61
C GLY A 65 -0.71 -7.87 -8.63
N ARG A 66 -1.33 -7.70 -7.46
CA ARG A 66 -2.42 -6.74 -7.21
C ARG A 66 -2.30 -6.16 -5.81
N LEU A 67 -2.55 -4.86 -5.69
CA LEU A 67 -2.68 -4.15 -4.42
C LEU A 67 -4.11 -3.62 -4.26
N MET A 68 -4.76 -3.97 -3.15
CA MET A 68 -6.18 -3.70 -2.91
C MET A 68 -6.42 -3.29 -1.44
N GLY A 69 -7.30 -2.32 -1.23
CA GLY A 69 -7.79 -1.96 0.10
C GLY A 69 -9.12 -2.64 0.41
N TYR A 70 -9.34 -2.97 1.67
CA TYR A 70 -10.60 -3.49 2.19
C TYR A 70 -11.02 -2.68 3.41
N GLU A 71 -12.30 -2.33 3.47
CA GLU A 71 -12.91 -1.60 4.59
C GLU A 71 -14.23 -2.25 4.99
N VAL A 72 -14.60 -2.14 6.26
CA VAL A 72 -15.90 -2.59 6.75
C VAL A 72 -16.87 -1.41 6.71
N VAL A 73 -17.92 -1.52 5.89
CA VAL A 73 -18.98 -0.51 5.76
C VAL A 73 -20.31 -1.20 5.97
N ASN A 74 -21.11 -0.71 6.92
CA ASN A 74 -22.41 -1.31 7.27
C ASN A 74 -22.31 -2.83 7.51
N GLN A 75 -21.32 -3.24 8.33
CA GLN A 75 -21.02 -4.64 8.67
C GLN A 75 -20.66 -5.54 7.45
N LYS A 76 -20.34 -4.95 6.30
CA LYS A 76 -19.93 -5.67 5.08
C LYS A 76 -18.52 -5.29 4.68
N ILE A 77 -17.75 -6.26 4.23
CA ILE A 77 -16.41 -6.01 3.67
C ILE A 77 -16.58 -5.48 2.25
N VAL A 78 -16.06 -4.27 2.01
CA VAL A 78 -16.05 -3.61 0.71
C VAL A 78 -14.63 -3.52 0.19
N ARG A 79 -14.43 -3.95 -1.06
CA ARG A 79 -13.15 -3.83 -1.76
C ARG A 79 -13.01 -2.44 -2.38
N ARG A 80 -11.84 -1.83 -2.23
CA ARG A 80 -11.45 -0.54 -2.81
C ARG A 80 -10.20 -0.70 -3.67
N ASN A 81 -10.26 -0.24 -4.92
CA ASN A 81 -9.17 -0.40 -5.89
C ASN A 81 -8.14 0.75 -5.87
N GLY A 82 -8.26 1.71 -4.94
CA GLY A 82 -7.36 2.84 -4.78
C GLY A 82 -7.89 3.86 -3.75
N ILE A 83 -7.23 5.01 -3.65
CA ILE A 83 -7.64 6.13 -2.82
C ILE A 83 -8.15 7.24 -3.74
N LYS A 84 -9.39 7.70 -3.54
CA LYS A 84 -10.05 8.75 -4.35
C LYS A 84 -10.46 9.95 -3.50
N THR A 85 -9.73 10.15 -2.41
CA THR A 85 -9.98 11.14 -1.36
C THR A 85 -8.71 11.91 -1.14
N ASP A 86 -8.84 13.13 -0.63
CA ASP A 86 -7.68 13.99 -0.32
C ASP A 86 -7.03 13.63 1.05
N PHE A 87 -7.57 12.62 1.73
CA PHE A 87 -7.06 12.12 3.01
C PHE A 87 -6.73 10.63 2.94
N TRP A 88 -5.83 10.20 3.82
CA TRP A 88 -5.47 8.79 3.98
C TRP A 88 -6.57 8.01 4.70
N PRO A 89 -6.99 6.84 4.19
CA PRO A 89 -8.04 6.05 4.82
C PRO A 89 -7.50 5.12 5.92
N ASP A 90 -7.54 5.57 7.17
CA ASP A 90 -7.00 4.81 8.33
C ASP A 90 -7.76 3.52 8.65
N ASN A 91 -9.00 3.38 8.19
CA ASN A 91 -9.86 2.22 8.47
C ASN A 91 -9.73 1.09 7.44
N ARG A 92 -8.66 1.08 6.62
CA ARG A 92 -8.42 0.07 5.60
C ARG A 92 -7.40 -0.97 6.02
N MET A 93 -7.68 -2.20 5.60
CA MET A 93 -6.71 -3.28 5.51
C MET A 93 -6.22 -3.39 4.06
N TRP A 94 -4.92 -3.47 3.88
CA TRP A 94 -4.27 -3.51 2.58
C TRP A 94 -3.81 -4.93 2.27
N VAL A 95 -4.14 -5.41 1.07
CA VAL A 95 -3.82 -6.76 0.62
C VAL A 95 -3.00 -6.69 -0.65
N ILE A 96 -1.82 -7.30 -0.61
CA ILE A 96 -0.95 -7.54 -1.76
C ILE A 96 -1.08 -9.01 -2.12
N SER A 97 -1.36 -9.29 -3.39
CA SER A 97 -1.49 -10.66 -3.88
C SER A 97 -0.74 -10.86 -5.18
N LYS A 98 -0.14 -12.04 -5.36
CA LYS A 98 0.51 -12.45 -6.61
C LYS A 98 0.21 -13.91 -6.88
N LYS A 99 -0.14 -14.24 -8.12
CA LYS A 99 -0.22 -15.63 -8.54
C LYS A 99 1.20 -16.20 -8.59
N GLY A 100 1.46 -17.22 -7.78
CA GLY A 100 2.69 -18.02 -7.89
C GLY A 100 2.66 -18.82 -9.19
N LEU A 101 3.84 -18.92 -9.82
CA LEU A 101 4.09 -19.77 -10.98
C LEU A 101 4.03 -21.26 -10.59
#